data_AF-A0A7S0CK87-F1
#
_entry.id   AF-A0A7S0CK87-F1
#
_cell.length_a   1.000
_cell.length_b   1.000
_cell.length_c   1.000
_cell.angle_alpha   90.00
_cell.angle_beta   90.00
_cell.angle_gamma   90.00
#
_symmetry.space_group_name_H-M   'P 1'
#
loop_
_entity.id
_entity.type
_entity.pdbx_description
1 polymer ?
#
loop_
_entity_poly.entity_id
_entity_poly.type
_entity_poly.pdbx_seq_one_letter_code
_entity_poly.pdbx_strand_id
1 'polypeptide(L)'
;IKAIRMMGNKDDRKRVTTEELPPDPKTGKRKWDVLVTSYEGILKEQKVLQRINWNYLIIDEAHRIKNENSSLSRAVRLINTDFRLLITGTPLQNNLHELWALLNFLLPDIFGDADQFDEWFSLEGAEGKDNVIKKLHTVLRPFMLRRVKKDVAV
;
A
#
# COMPACT_ATOMS: atom_id res chain seq x y z
N ILE A 1 -1.53 20.12 -12.06
CA ILE A 1 -1.84 18.73 -11.65
C ILE A 1 -2.96 18.22 -12.54
N LYS A 2 -2.66 17.25 -13.39
CA LYS A 2 -3.62 16.59 -14.27
C LYS A 2 -3.80 15.14 -13.81
N ALA A 3 -5.01 14.81 -13.40
CA ALA A 3 -5.38 13.45 -13.00
C ALA A 3 -6.05 12.71 -14.15
N ILE A 4 -5.75 11.42 -14.27
CA ILE A 4 -6.41 10.49 -15.18
C ILE A 4 -7.03 9.35 -14.39
N ARG A 5 -8.16 8.83 -14.88
CA ARG A 5 -8.94 7.80 -14.20
C ARG A 5 -8.93 6.52 -15.03
N MET A 6 -8.42 5.43 -14.46
CA MET A 6 -8.49 4.09 -15.05
C MET A 6 -9.56 3.28 -14.31
N MET A 7 -10.81 3.55 -14.63
CA MET A 7 -11.98 2.83 -14.12
C MET A 7 -12.98 2.65 -15.27
N GLY A 8 -13.97 1.77 -15.08
CA GLY A 8 -15.00 1.51 -16.09
C GLY A 8 -14.86 0.15 -16.74
N ASN A 9 -15.31 0.04 -17.99
CA ASN A 9 -15.32 -1.23 -18.71
C ASN A 9 -13.91 -1.59 -19.24
N LYS A 10 -13.81 -2.67 -20.03
CA LYS A 10 -12.52 -3.12 -20.58
C LYS A 10 -11.94 -2.12 -21.59
N ASP A 11 -12.80 -1.49 -22.38
CA ASP A 11 -12.39 -0.57 -23.43
C ASP A 11 -11.90 0.76 -22.83
N ASP A 12 -12.56 1.25 -21.78
CA ASP A 12 -12.12 2.43 -21.02
C ASP A 12 -10.70 2.23 -20.47
N ARG A 13 -10.46 1.08 -19.82
CA ARG A 13 -9.14 0.74 -19.28
C ARG A 13 -8.11 0.62 -20.39
N LYS A 14 -8.44 -0.02 -21.50
CA LYS A 14 -7.55 -0.18 -22.65
C LYS A 14 -7.14 1.17 -23.23
N ARG A 15 -8.10 2.08 -23.42
CA ARG A 15 -7.84 3.45 -23.90
C ARG A 15 -6.83 4.17 -23.00
N VAL A 16 -7.05 4.11 -21.68
CA VAL A 16 -6.13 4.75 -20.71
C VAL A 16 -4.75 4.10 -20.74
N THR A 17 -4.65 2.78 -20.81
CA THR A 17 -3.35 2.07 -20.82
C THR A 17 -2.58 2.23 -22.12
N THR A 18 -3.25 2.41 -23.26
CA THR A 18 -2.59 2.55 -24.57
C THR A 18 -2.36 3.99 -25.01
N GLU A 19 -3.22 4.93 -24.65
CA GLU A 19 -3.18 6.30 -25.18
C GLU A 19 -2.75 7.34 -24.15
N GLU A 20 -3.16 7.18 -22.89
CA GLU A 20 -2.95 8.21 -21.86
C GLU A 20 -1.74 7.93 -20.97
N LEU A 21 -1.54 6.68 -20.55
CA LEU A 21 -0.47 6.28 -19.64
C LEU A 21 0.94 6.39 -20.24
N PRO A 22 1.19 5.97 -21.50
CA PRO A 22 2.52 6.01 -22.08
C PRO A 22 3.08 7.44 -22.17
N PRO A 23 4.40 7.61 -22.04
CA PRO A 23 5.04 8.89 -22.31
C PRO A 23 4.85 9.27 -23.78
N ASP A 24 4.82 10.58 -24.04
CA ASP A 24 4.78 11.09 -25.41
C ASP A 24 6.05 10.62 -26.17
N PRO A 25 5.91 9.93 -27.32
CA PRO A 25 7.06 9.35 -28.02
C PRO A 25 8.12 10.37 -28.46
N LYS A 26 7.74 11.64 -28.64
CA LYS A 26 8.65 12.69 -29.10
C LYS A 26 9.40 13.35 -27.96
N THR A 27 8.74 13.50 -26.80
CA THR A 27 9.31 14.27 -25.68
C THR A 27 9.72 13.40 -24.49
N GLY A 28 9.31 12.13 -24.46
CA GLY A 28 9.49 11.24 -23.31
C GLY A 28 8.68 11.62 -22.07
N LYS A 29 7.95 12.74 -22.11
CA LYS A 29 7.18 13.27 -20.97
C LYS A 29 5.78 12.67 -20.94
N ARG A 30 5.31 12.36 -19.73
CA ARG A 30 3.92 11.96 -19.50
C ARG A 30 3.02 13.18 -19.50
N LYS A 31 1.80 13.03 -20.02
CA LYS A 31 0.80 14.10 -20.10
C LYS A 31 -0.11 14.13 -18.88
N TRP A 32 0.27 13.52 -17.76
CA TRP A 32 -0.52 13.34 -16.55
C TRP A 32 0.41 13.31 -15.33
N ASP A 33 -0.13 13.66 -14.17
CA ASP A 33 0.57 13.70 -12.89
C ASP A 33 0.06 12.63 -11.92
N VAL A 34 -1.24 12.30 -11.97
CA VAL A 34 -1.89 11.34 -11.05
C VAL A 34 -2.73 10.33 -11.82
N LEU A 35 -2.60 9.06 -11.47
CA LEU A 35 -3.52 7.99 -11.91
C LEU A 35 -4.42 7.58 -10.73
N VAL A 36 -5.73 7.56 -10.95
CA VAL A 36 -6.70 7.03 -10.00
C VAL A 36 -7.31 5.75 -10.58
N THR A 37 -7.18 4.64 -9.86
CA THR A 37 -7.70 3.32 -10.23
C THR A 37 -8.33 2.61 -9.04
N SER A 38 -9.17 1.61 -9.30
CA SER A 38 -9.64 0.67 -8.29
C SER A 38 -8.67 -0.51 -8.12
N TYR A 39 -8.86 -1.28 -7.05
CA TYR A 39 -8.14 -2.54 -6.83
C TYR A 39 -8.29 -3.56 -7.96
N GLU A 40 -9.48 -3.67 -8.53
CA GLU A 40 -9.69 -4.51 -9.71
C GLU A 40 -8.90 -4.03 -10.93
N GLY A 41 -8.79 -2.71 -11.11
CA GLY A 41 -7.99 -2.12 -12.18
C GLY A 41 -6.51 -2.46 -12.03
N ILE A 42 -5.99 -2.48 -10.79
CA ILE A 42 -4.62 -2.93 -10.50
C ILE A 42 -4.43 -4.39 -10.90
N LEU A 43 -5.34 -5.27 -10.51
CA LEU A 43 -5.25 -6.70 -10.84
C LEU A 43 -5.31 -6.95 -12.35
N LYS A 44 -6.15 -6.22 -13.07
CA LYS A 44 -6.34 -6.39 -14.52
C LYS A 44 -5.16 -5.83 -15.33
N GLU A 45 -4.63 -4.67 -14.92
CA GLU A 45 -3.62 -3.93 -15.69
C GLU A 45 -2.23 -3.93 -15.03
N GLN A 46 -1.98 -4.89 -14.13
CA GLN A 46 -0.76 -4.99 -13.32
C GLN A 46 0.53 -4.83 -14.16
N LYS A 47 0.61 -5.51 -15.30
CA LYS A 47 1.80 -5.49 -16.18
C LYS A 47 2.12 -4.10 -16.71
N VAL A 48 1.10 -3.27 -16.97
CA VAL A 48 1.28 -1.89 -17.45
C VAL A 48 1.77 -1.01 -16.31
N LEU A 49 1.15 -1.13 -15.14
CA LEU A 49 1.48 -0.34 -13.96
C LEU A 49 2.90 -0.61 -13.45
N GLN A 50 3.38 -1.85 -13.55
CA GLN A 50 4.75 -2.25 -13.17
C GLN A 50 5.85 -1.63 -14.05
N ARG A 51 5.54 -1.26 -15.30
CA ARG A 51 6.52 -0.64 -16.21
C ARG A 51 6.74 0.85 -15.93
N ILE A 52 5.94 1.42 -15.05
CA ILE A 52 6.02 2.83 -14.66
C ILE A 52 6.73 2.87 -13.29
N ASN A 53 7.75 3.73 -13.18
CA ASN A 53 8.34 4.07 -11.90
C ASN A 53 7.49 5.17 -11.25
N TRP A 54 6.78 4.82 -10.19
CA TRP A 54 5.89 5.73 -9.47
C TRP A 54 6.65 6.40 -8.34
N ASN A 55 6.48 7.71 -8.17
CA ASN A 55 7.01 8.35 -6.97
C ASN A 55 6.16 8.01 -5.74
N TYR A 56 4.84 7.95 -5.89
CA TYR A 56 3.92 7.65 -4.79
C TYR A 56 2.91 6.57 -5.17
N LEU A 57 2.69 5.61 -4.28
CA LEU A 57 1.54 4.72 -4.27
C LEU A 57 0.72 4.96 -3.01
N ILE A 58 -0.51 5.45 -3.21
CA ILE A 58 -1.45 5.74 -2.14
C ILE A 58 -2.54 4.68 -2.19
N ILE A 59 -2.72 3.95 -1.09
CA ILE A 59 -3.75 2.91 -0.95
C ILE A 59 -4.74 3.36 0.11
N ASP A 60 -5.97 3.55 -0.31
CA ASP A 60 -7.10 3.84 0.56
C ASP A 60 -7.79 2.56 1.02
N GLU A 61 -8.29 2.52 2.25
CA GLU A 61 -8.79 1.32 2.91
C GLU A 61 -7.77 0.16 2.90
N ALA A 62 -6.54 0.47 3.37
CA ALA A 62 -5.41 -0.45 3.41
C ALA A 62 -5.67 -1.78 4.12
N HIS A 63 -6.73 -1.90 4.93
CA HIS A 63 -7.18 -3.17 5.47
C HIS A 63 -7.43 -4.24 4.39
N ARG A 64 -7.65 -3.86 3.13
CA ARG A 64 -7.80 -4.77 1.98
C ARG A 64 -6.52 -5.52 1.60
N ILE A 65 -5.35 -5.03 2.00
CA ILE A 65 -4.04 -5.64 1.67
C ILE A 65 -3.36 -6.32 2.86
N LYS A 66 -4.07 -6.47 3.99
CA LYS A 66 -3.53 -7.06 5.23
C LYS A 66 -3.13 -8.54 5.13
N ASN A 67 -3.64 -9.25 4.13
CA ASN A 67 -3.27 -10.63 3.82
C ASN A 67 -2.26 -10.62 2.68
N GLU A 68 -1.00 -10.90 2.99
CA GLU A 68 0.13 -10.94 2.07
C GLU A 68 -0.08 -11.95 0.94
N ASN A 69 -0.83 -13.02 1.22
CA ASN A 69 -1.14 -14.08 0.28
C ASN A 69 -2.29 -13.76 -0.68
N SER A 70 -2.96 -12.62 -0.52
CA SER A 70 -3.99 -12.19 -1.47
C SER A 70 -3.37 -11.76 -2.80
N SER A 71 -4.06 -12.05 -3.91
CA SER A 71 -3.62 -11.61 -5.25
C SER A 71 -3.43 -10.10 -5.32
N LEU A 72 -4.28 -9.34 -4.61
CA LEU A 72 -4.18 -7.89 -4.53
C LEU A 72 -2.88 -7.46 -3.85
N SER A 73 -2.58 -8.00 -2.66
CA SER A 73 -1.34 -7.69 -1.93
C SER A 73 -0.10 -7.98 -2.77
N ARG A 74 -0.06 -9.15 -3.42
CA ARG A 74 1.06 -9.51 -4.30
C ARG A 74 1.17 -8.54 -5.48
N ALA A 75 0.05 -8.18 -6.10
CA ALA A 75 0.04 -7.26 -7.24
C ALA A 75 0.55 -5.86 -6.87
N VAL A 76 0.10 -5.29 -5.74
CA VAL A 76 0.54 -3.94 -5.31
C VAL A 76 2.00 -3.89 -4.90
N ARG A 77 2.55 -4.95 -4.29
CA ARG A 77 3.96 -5.01 -3.88
C ARG A 77 4.92 -5.00 -5.06
N LEU A 78 4.49 -5.52 -6.21
CA LEU A 78 5.30 -5.56 -7.44
C LEU A 78 5.32 -4.22 -8.19
N ILE A 79 4.56 -3.21 -7.76
CA ILE A 79 4.57 -1.88 -8.39
C ILE A 79 5.81 -1.12 -7.90
N ASN A 80 6.64 -0.70 -8.86
CA ASN A 80 7.85 0.09 -8.61
C ASN A 80 7.48 1.47 -8.07
N THR A 81 7.85 1.73 -6.81
CA THR A 81 7.42 2.90 -6.04
C THR A 81 8.55 3.42 -5.17
N ASP A 82 8.76 4.74 -5.15
CA ASP A 82 9.72 5.38 -4.22
C ASP A 82 9.10 5.52 -2.81
N PHE A 83 7.83 5.93 -2.76
CA PHE A 83 7.11 6.18 -1.51
C PHE A 83 5.75 5.48 -1.51
N ARG A 84 5.37 4.95 -0.35
CA ARG A 84 4.09 4.26 -0.13
C ARG A 84 3.34 4.93 1.02
N LEU A 85 2.05 5.21 0.80
CA LEU A 85 1.16 5.78 1.80
C LEU A 85 -0.07 4.88 1.95
N LEU A 86 -0.33 4.45 3.18
CA LEU A 86 -1.53 3.69 3.54
C LEU A 86 -2.51 4.59 4.28
N ILE A 87 -3.76 4.57 3.84
CA ILE A 87 -4.89 5.24 4.47
C ILE A 87 -5.89 4.15 4.87
N THR A 88 -6.36 4.18 6.11
CA THR A 88 -7.40 3.25 6.57
C THR A 88 -8.22 3.90 7.68
N GLY A 89 -9.54 3.77 7.60
CA GLY A 89 -10.45 4.19 8.67
C GLY A 89 -10.54 3.17 9.80
N THR A 90 -10.17 1.91 9.54
CA THR A 90 -10.27 0.82 10.50
C THR A 90 -8.99 0.69 11.32
N PRO A 91 -9.11 0.48 12.65
CA PRO A 91 -7.95 0.22 13.47
C PRO A 91 -7.30 -1.10 13.03
N LEU A 92 -5.97 -1.08 12.94
CA LEU A 92 -5.17 -2.27 12.79
C LEU A 92 -5.45 -3.18 13.99
N GLN A 93 -6.02 -4.36 13.72
CA GLN A 93 -6.40 -5.32 14.75
C GLN A 93 -5.14 -5.98 15.33
N ASN A 94 -5.25 -6.55 16.55
CA ASN A 94 -4.17 -7.18 17.32
C ASN A 94 -3.59 -8.47 16.68
N ASN A 95 -3.67 -8.63 15.36
CA ASN A 95 -3.00 -9.71 14.66
C ASN A 95 -1.61 -9.24 14.23
N LEU A 96 -0.61 -9.83 14.88
CA LEU A 96 0.80 -9.58 14.63
C LEU A 96 1.19 -9.73 13.15
N HIS A 97 0.63 -10.75 12.51
CA HIS A 97 0.89 -11.06 11.12
C HIS A 97 0.31 -10.00 10.17
N GLU A 98 -0.88 -9.47 10.48
CA GLU A 98 -1.47 -8.37 9.70
C GLU A 98 -0.65 -7.08 9.82
N LEU A 99 -0.12 -6.82 11.02
CA LEU A 99 0.75 -5.69 11.28
C LEU A 99 2.06 -5.82 10.48
N TRP A 100 2.70 -6.99 10.55
CA TRP A 100 3.88 -7.30 9.75
C TRP A 100 3.60 -7.11 8.25
N ALA A 101 2.49 -7.67 7.73
CA ALA A 101 2.18 -7.58 6.31
C ALA A 101 2.11 -6.13 5.81
N LEU A 102 1.57 -5.22 6.63
CA LEU A 102 1.48 -3.79 6.29
C LEU A 102 2.81 -3.06 6.48
N LEU A 103 3.60 -3.43 7.48
CA LEU A 103 4.95 -2.89 7.67
C LEU A 103 5.90 -3.33 6.55
N ASN A 104 5.89 -4.62 6.19
CA ASN A 104 6.56 -5.16 5.02
C ASN A 104 6.11 -4.45 3.74
N PHE A 105 4.84 -4.02 3.67
CA PHE A 105 4.37 -3.26 2.52
C PHE A 105 4.99 -1.86 2.48
N LEU A 106 5.06 -1.15 3.61
CA LEU A 106 5.61 0.20 3.69
C LEU A 106 7.15 0.23 3.57
N LEU A 107 7.82 -0.72 4.23
CA LEU A 107 9.27 -0.76 4.43
C LEU A 107 9.79 -2.21 4.24
N PRO A 108 9.77 -2.73 3.00
CA PRO A 108 10.15 -4.12 2.72
C PRO A 108 11.61 -4.42 3.10
N ASP A 109 12.51 -3.43 3.04
CA ASP A 109 13.93 -3.61 3.37
C ASP A 109 14.17 -3.85 4.87
N ILE A 110 13.26 -3.37 5.72
CA ILE A 110 13.35 -3.52 7.19
C ILE A 110 12.55 -4.74 7.65
N PHE A 111 11.39 -4.99 7.05
CA PHE A 111 10.45 -6.03 7.47
C PHE A 111 10.33 -7.17 6.46
N GLY A 112 11.42 -7.52 5.77
CA GLY A 112 11.44 -8.45 4.64
C GLY A 112 11.08 -9.91 4.98
N ASP A 113 11.36 -10.32 6.22
CA ASP A 113 11.24 -11.70 6.68
C ASP A 113 10.13 -11.82 7.75
N ALA A 114 9.16 -12.70 7.50
CA ALA A 114 8.05 -12.98 8.42
C ALA A 114 8.49 -13.86 9.60
N ASP A 115 9.37 -14.83 9.35
CA ASP A 115 9.84 -15.78 10.35
C ASP A 115 10.73 -15.06 11.37
N GLN A 116 11.62 -14.18 10.89
CA GLN A 116 12.42 -13.33 11.76
C GLN A 116 11.55 -12.41 12.62
N PHE A 117 10.46 -11.89 12.04
CA PHE A 117 9.51 -11.10 12.80
C PHE A 117 8.82 -11.98 13.85
N ASP A 118 8.28 -13.14 13.49
CA ASP A 118 7.59 -14.03 14.42
C ASP A 118 8.50 -14.57 15.54
N GLU A 119 9.77 -14.83 15.28
CA GLU A 119 10.76 -15.21 16.30
C GLU A 119 10.93 -14.11 17.34
N TRP A 120 11.04 -12.85 16.90
CA TRP A 120 11.18 -11.70 17.80
C TRP A 120 10.02 -11.60 18.81
N PHE A 121 8.80 -11.99 18.40
CA PHE A 121 7.61 -11.99 19.25
C PHE A 121 7.39 -13.30 20.02
N SER A 122 7.87 -14.43 19.51
CA SER A 122 7.72 -15.73 20.15
C SER A 122 8.59 -15.85 21.41
N LEU A 123 9.72 -15.14 21.47
CA LEU A 123 10.62 -15.10 22.61
C LEU A 123 10.01 -14.46 23.88
N GLU A 124 8.98 -13.59 23.76
CA GLU A 124 8.38 -12.94 24.94
C GLU A 124 7.17 -13.72 25.54
N GLY A 125 6.70 -14.81 24.94
CA GLY A 125 5.53 -15.57 25.43
C GLY A 125 4.18 -14.83 25.24
N ALA A 126 3.05 -15.42 25.67
CA ALA A 126 1.72 -14.85 25.42
C ALA A 126 1.49 -13.48 26.07
N GLU A 127 1.94 -13.28 27.32
CA GLU A 127 1.89 -11.98 28.00
C GLU A 127 2.90 -10.97 27.41
N GLY A 128 4.00 -11.46 26.85
CA GLY A 128 4.98 -10.64 26.17
C GLY A 128 4.53 -10.13 24.80
N LYS A 129 3.76 -10.91 24.04
CA LYS A 129 3.22 -10.49 22.73
C LYS A 129 2.49 -9.15 22.80
N ASP A 130 1.64 -8.96 23.81
CA ASP A 130 0.94 -7.67 24.03
C ASP A 130 1.91 -6.53 24.34
N ASN A 131 2.98 -6.79 25.08
CA ASN A 131 4.02 -5.81 25.37
C ASN A 131 4.87 -5.47 24.13
N VAL A 132 5.25 -6.45 23.30
CA VAL A 132 5.94 -6.18 22.04
C VAL A 132 5.04 -5.38 21.10
N ILE A 133 3.76 -5.72 20.97
CA ILE A 133 2.80 -4.97 20.14
C ILE A 133 2.73 -3.50 20.62
N LYS A 134 2.66 -3.25 21.93
CA LYS A 134 2.69 -1.88 22.49
C LYS A 134 4.02 -1.17 22.20
N LYS A 135 5.16 -1.84 22.32
CA LYS A 135 6.48 -1.29 21.96
C LYS A 135 6.52 -0.94 20.47
N LEU A 136 6.03 -1.82 19.59
CA LEU A 136 5.98 -1.61 18.16
C LEU A 136 5.10 -0.40 17.82
N HIS A 137 3.90 -0.31 18.40
CA HIS A 137 3.05 0.87 18.24
C HIS A 137 3.72 2.17 18.69
N THR A 138 4.56 2.11 19.71
CA THR A 138 5.33 3.27 20.20
C THR A 138 6.39 3.69 19.19
N VAL A 139 7.13 2.74 18.62
CA VAL A 139 8.13 2.98 17.56
C VAL A 139 7.48 3.43 16.25
N LEU A 140 6.29 2.91 15.94
CA LEU A 140 5.54 3.24 14.72
C LEU A 140 4.76 4.55 14.83
N ARG A 141 4.60 5.10 16.04
CA ARG A 141 3.90 6.36 16.28
C ARG A 141 4.35 7.53 15.38
N PRO A 142 5.64 7.78 15.12
CA PRO A 142 6.07 8.80 14.16
C PRO A 142 5.68 8.50 12.71
N PHE A 143 5.47 7.22 12.35
CA PHE A 143 5.07 6.79 11.00
C PHE A 143 3.55 6.67 10.83
N MET A 144 2.78 6.70 11.93
CA MET A 144 1.33 6.56 11.93
C MET A 144 0.66 7.80 12.50
N LEU A 145 -0.09 8.52 11.66
CA LEU A 145 -0.96 9.59 12.11
C LEU A 145 -2.37 9.03 12.39
N ARG A 146 -2.76 8.98 13.66
CA ARG A 146 -4.11 8.62 14.10
C ARG A 146 -4.75 9.78 14.86
N ARG A 147 -5.96 10.18 14.46
CA ARG A 147 -6.81 11.16 15.15
C ARG A 147 -8.15 10.51 15.50
N VAL A 148 -8.71 10.80 16.67
CA VAL A 148 -10.09 10.40 16.97
C VAL A 148 -11.04 11.58 16.82
N LYS A 149 -12.35 11.32 16.61
CA LYS A 149 -13.35 12.39 16.40
C LYS A 149 -13.30 13.47 17.48
N LYS A 150 -13.11 13.07 18.75
CA LYS A 150 -12.97 14.01 19.88
C LYS A 150 -11.73 14.92 19.82
N ASP A 151 -10.70 14.53 19.07
CA ASP A 151 -9.48 15.35 18.90
C ASP A 151 -9.64 16.42 17.80
N VAL A 152 -10.71 16.34 17.01
CA VAL A 152 -10.91 17.15 15.79
C VAL A 152 -12.23 17.93 15.82
N ALA A 153 -13.24 17.41 16.53
CA ALA A 153 -14.48 18.13 16.76
C ALA A 153 -14.20 19.28 17.74
N VAL A 154 -14.26 20.51 17.22
CA VAL A 154 -14.37 21.76 17.98
C VAL A 154 -15.82 21.96 18.38
#